data_AF-A0A8J7RKB7-F1
#
_entry.id   AF-A0A8J7RKB7-F1
#
_cell.length_a   1.000
_cell.length_b   1.000
_cell.length_c   1.000
_cell.angle_alpha   90.00
_cell.angle_beta   90.00
_cell.angle_gamma   90.00
#
_symmetry.space_group_name_H-M   'P 1'
#
loop_
_entity.id
_entity.type
_entity.pdbx_description
1 polymer ?
#
loop_
_entity_poly.entity_id
_entity_poly.type
_entity_poly.pdbx_seq_one_letter_code
_entity_poly.pdbx_strand_id
1 'polypeptide(L)' 'MLQLVHDQFGTVGTILVALFFFTLLILWVAAISGIHEYPYSEKRKLLITVLFIIFPPYAFFWLAKDMYRQYRILKMEK' A
#
# COMPACT_ATOMS: atom_id res chain seq x y z
N MET A 1 -20.56 -8.01 10.52
CA MET A 1 -19.33 -8.24 9.75
C MET A 1 -18.19 -8.74 10.64
N LEU A 2 -17.81 -8.02 11.70
CA LEU A 2 -16.77 -8.51 12.62
C LEU A 2 -17.17 -9.82 13.32
N GLN A 3 -18.45 -9.94 13.71
CA GLN A 3 -19.02 -11.19 14.23
C GLN A 3 -18.97 -12.33 13.22
N LEU A 4 -19.13 -12.05 11.92
CA LEU A 4 -19.06 -13.03 10.85
C LEU A 4 -17.62 -13.53 10.62
N VAL A 5 -16.65 -12.63 10.73
CA VAL A 5 -15.22 -12.97 10.74
C VAL A 5 -14.86 -13.74 12.01
N HIS A 6 -15.44 -13.37 13.15
CA HIS A 6 -15.25 -14.07 14.43
C HIS A 6 -15.81 -15.48 14.42
N ASP A 7 -17.00 -15.67 13.88
CA ASP A 7 -17.62 -16.99 13.76
C ASP A 7 -16.83 -17.91 12.80
N GLN A 8 -16.14 -17.35 11.81
CA GLN A 8 -15.32 -18.13 10.86
C GLN A 8 -13.90 -18.41 11.34
N PHE A 9 -13.26 -17.45 12.01
CA PHE A 9 -11.82 -17.49 12.32
C PHE A 9 -11.51 -17.53 13.83
N GLY A 10 -12.53 -17.48 14.68
CA GLY A 10 -12.40 -17.34 16.13
C GLY A 10 -11.77 -16.00 16.53
N THR A 11 -11.52 -15.85 17.84
CA THR A 11 -10.95 -14.61 18.39
C THR A 11 -9.57 -14.30 17.83
N VAL A 12 -8.65 -15.27 17.86
CA VAL A 12 -7.26 -15.08 17.41
C VAL A 12 -7.20 -14.79 15.90
N GLY A 13 -7.96 -15.54 15.10
CA GLY A 13 -7.97 -15.33 13.66
C GLY A 13 -8.59 -13.98 13.28
N THR A 14 -9.61 -13.51 13.99
CA THR A 14 -10.17 -12.17 13.79
C THR A 14 -9.14 -11.07 14.06
N ILE A 15 -8.36 -11.20 15.13
CA ILE A 15 -7.29 -10.24 15.46
C ILE A 15 -6.24 -10.24 14.34
N LEU A 16 -5.81 -11.40 13.87
CA LEU A 16 -4.82 -11.49 12.78
C LEU A 16 -5.35 -10.89 11.48
N VAL A 17 -6.61 -11.16 11.13
CA VAL A 17 -7.25 -10.58 9.94
C VAL A 17 -7.35 -9.06 10.08
N ALA A 18 -7.76 -8.54 11.24
CA ALA A 18 -7.82 -7.11 11.49
C ALA A 18 -6.45 -6.44 11.39
N LEU A 19 -5.41 -7.05 11.97
CA LEU A 19 -4.02 -6.57 11.88
C LEU A 19 -3.51 -6.58 10.43
N PHE A 20 -3.85 -7.62 9.67
CA PHE A 20 -3.47 -7.72 8.27
C PHE A 20 -4.11 -6.60 7.44
N PHE A 21 -5.43 -6.38 7.56
CA PHE A 21 -6.12 -5.29 6.87
C PHE A 21 -5.61 -3.91 7.31
N PHE A 22 -5.32 -3.73 8.59
CA PHE A 22 -4.73 -2.50 9.11
C PHE A 22 -3.35 -2.23 8.50
N THR A 23 -2.52 -3.26 8.38
CA THR A 23 -1.21 -3.16 7.72
C THR A 23 -1.37 -2.79 6.24
N LEU A 24 -2.32 -3.40 5.53
CA LEU A 24 -2.63 -3.05 4.14
C LEU A 24 -3.05 -1.58 4.00
N LEU A 25 -3.85 -1.05 4.93
CA LEU A 25 -4.22 0.36 4.94
C LEU A 25 -3.00 1.28 5.14
N ILE A 26 -2.10 0.94 6.05
CA ILE A 26 -0.86 1.71 6.25
C ILE A 26 -0.02 1.73 4.97
N LEU A 27 0.18 0.56 4.35
CA LEU A 27 0.94 0.45 3.10
C LEU A 27 0.29 1.24 1.95
N TRP A 28 -1.04 1.28 1.89
CA TRP A 28 -1.78 2.07 0.92
C TRP A 28 -1.54 3.58 1.10
N VAL A 29 -1.61 4.09 2.34
CA VAL A 29 -1.32 5.49 2.65
C VAL A 29 0.15 5.83 2.36
N ALA A 30 1.08 4.94 2.71
CA ALA A 30 2.50 5.10 2.42
C ALA A 30 2.75 5.22 0.90
N ALA A 31 2.06 4.41 0.08
CA ALA A 31 2.16 4.48 -1.37
C ALA A 31 1.69 5.84 -1.92
N ILE A 32 0.60 6.40 -1.39
CA ILE A 32 0.10 7.74 -1.78
C ILE A 32 1.12 8.82 -1.41
N SER A 33 1.71 8.73 -0.23
CA SER A 33 2.77 9.66 0.21
C SER A 33 3.99 9.58 -0.72
N GLY A 34 4.43 8.37 -1.08
CA GLY A 34 5.58 8.17 -1.96
C GLY A 34 5.40 8.81 -3.34
N ILE A 35 4.19 8.86 -3.90
CA ILE A 35 3.94 9.54 -5.18
C ILE A 35 4.23 11.05 -5.10
N HIS A 36 3.92 11.68 -3.96
CA HIS A 36 4.08 13.13 -3.82
C HIS A 36 5.54 13.55 -3.74
N GLU A 37 6.40 12.67 -3.24
CA GLU A 37 7.85 12.86 -3.16
C GLU A 37 8.56 12.67 -4.50
N TYR A 38 7.94 11.97 -5.45
CA TYR A 38 8.49 11.80 -6.78
C TYR A 38 8.43 13.08 -7.63
N PRO A 39 9.42 13.32 -8.51
CA PRO A 39 9.45 14.46 -9.43
C PRO A 39 8.52 14.26 -10.64
N TYR A 40 7.28 13.84 -10.40
CA TYR A 40 6.23 13.79 -11.41
C TYR A 40 5.56 15.14 -11.57
N SER A 41 5.02 15.41 -12.76
CA SER A 41 4.16 16.56 -12.97
C SER A 41 2.89 16.44 -12.12
N GLU A 42 2.34 17.57 -11.67
CA GLU A 42 1.15 17.62 -10.80
C GLU A 42 -0.05 16.86 -11.41
N LYS A 43 -0.24 16.96 -12.74
CA LYS A 43 -1.27 16.19 -13.46
C LYS A 43 -1.07 14.68 -13.33
N ARG A 44 0.18 14.22 -13.37
CA ARG A 44 0.52 12.79 -13.25
C ARG A 44 0.40 12.31 -11.82
N LYS A 45 0.76 13.12 -10.82
CA LYS A 45 0.52 12.82 -9.40
C LYS A 45 -0.98 12.62 -9.15
N LEU A 46 -1.81 13.56 -9.61
CA LEU A 46 -3.27 13.49 -9.44
C LEU A 46 -3.86 12.24 -10.11
N LEU A 47 -3.47 11.93 -11.35
CA LEU A 47 -3.93 10.71 -12.04
C LEU A 47 -3.57 9.42 -11.30
N ILE A 48 -2.33 9.31 -10.80
CA ILE A 48 -1.89 8.11 -10.09
C ILE A 48 -2.60 8.02 -8.72
N THR A 49 -2.78 9.13 -8.00
CA THR A 49 -3.55 9.17 -6.75
C THR A 49 -5.00 8.75 -6.95
N VAL A 50 -5.67 9.25 -7.99
CA VAL A 50 -7.04 8.83 -8.35
C VAL A 50 -7.07 7.34 -8.67
N LEU A 51 -6.09 6.83 -9.42
CA LEU A 51 -5.99 5.40 -9.73
C LEU A 51 -5.77 4.54 -8.47
N PHE A 52 -5.04 5.06 -7.47
CA PHE A 52 -4.84 4.38 -6.19
C PHE A 52 -6.10 4.31 -5.35
N ILE A 53 -6.97 5.33 -5.45
CA ILE A 53 -8.27 5.36 -4.77
C ILE A 53 -9.26 4.41 -5.44
N ILE A 54 -9.31 4.41 -6.77
CA ILE A 54 -10.21 3.56 -7.54
C ILE A 54 -9.78 2.09 -7.49
N PHE A 55 -8.47 1.84 -7.47
CA PHE A 55 -7.93 0.49 -7.51
C PHE A 55 -6.80 0.30 -6.47
N PRO A 56 -7.16 0.06 -5.19
CA PRO A 56 -6.18 -0.13 -4.11
C PRO A 56 -5.09 -1.18 -4.40
N PRO A 57 -5.38 -2.32 -5.07
CA PRO A 57 -4.33 -3.29 -5.41
C PRO A 57 -3.17 -2.70 -6.23
N TYR A 58 -3.44 -1.71 -7.10
CA TYR A 58 -2.41 -1.07 -7.92
C TYR A 58 -1.41 -0.26 -7.09
N ALA A 59 -1.86 0.31 -5.97
CA ALA A 59 -0.98 1.02 -5.05
C ALA A 59 0.11 0.10 -4.46
N PHE A 60 -0.24 -1.14 -4.14
CA PHE A 60 0.73 -2.13 -3.64
C PHE A 60 1.74 -2.53 -4.71
N PHE A 61 1.31 -2.74 -5.95
CA PHE A 61 2.23 -3.02 -7.07
C PHE A 61 3.19 -1.86 -7.32
N TRP A 62 2.70 -0.63 -7.23
CA TRP A 62 3.53 0.57 -7.39
C TRP A 62 4.55 0.69 -6.25
N LEU A 63 4.11 0.51 -4.99
CA LEU A 63 4.98 0.53 -3.81
C LEU A 63 6.09 -0.52 -3.91
N ALA A 64 5.74 -1.76 -4.27
CA ALA A 64 6.72 -2.84 -4.45
C ALA A 64 7.76 -2.51 -5.53
N LYS A 65 7.32 -1.94 -6.66
CA LYS A 65 8.22 -1.50 -7.73
C LYS A 65 9.13 -0.36 -7.27
N ASP A 66 8.59 0.59 -6.50
CA ASP A 66 9.38 1.69 -5.95
C ASP A 66 10.43 1.19 -4.95
N MET A 67 10.05 0.34 -3.99
CA MET A 67 10.97 -0.27 -3.05
C MET A 67 12.10 -1.04 -3.77
N TYR A 68 11.77 -1.79 -4.82
CA TYR A 68 12.78 -2.50 -5.61
C TYR A 68 13.74 -1.53 -6.32
N ARG A 69 13.22 -0.41 -6.82
CA ARG A 69 14.03 0.63 -7.46
C ARG A 69 14.96 1.30 -6.44
N GLN A 70 14.44 1.68 -5.28
CA GLN A 70 15.23 2.28 -4.19
C GLN A 70 16.32 1.32 -3.71
N TYR A 71 15.99 0.05 -3.50
CA TYR A 71 16.97 -0.99 -3.14
C TYR A 71 18.10 -1.10 -4.17
N ARG A 72 17.76 -1.06 -5.47
CA ARG A 72 18.76 -1.08 -6.55
C ARG A 72 19.66 0.15 -6.55
N ILE A 73 19.11 1.35 -6.32
CA ILE A 73 19.90 2.59 -6.26
C ILE A 73 20.90 2.49 -5.11
N LEU A 74 20.43 2.16 -3.90
CA LEU A 74 21.26 2.00 -2.71
C LEU A 74 22.35 0.92 -2.86
N LYS A 75 22.08 -0.13 -3.65
CA LYS A 75 23.04 -1.20 -3.93
C LYS A 75 24.10 -0.80 -4.97
N MET A 76 23.79 0.10 -5.89
CA MET A 76 24.71 0.57 -6.94
C MET A 76 25.54 1.79 -6.49
N GLU A 77 25.15 2.44 -5.41
CA GLU A 77 25.85 3.56 -4.78
C GLU A 77 26.88 3.11 -3.72
N LYS A 78 27.01 1.78 -3.52
CA LYS A 78 28.06 1.11 -2.75
C LYS A 78 29.16 0.60 -3.66
#